data_AF-A0AB73KVM8-F1
#
_entry.id   AF-A0AB73KVM8-F1
#
_cell.length_a   1.000
_cell.length_b   1.000
_cell.length_c   1.000
_cell.angle_alpha   90.00
_cell.angle_beta   90.00
_cell.angle_gamma   90.00
#
_symmetry.space_group_name_H-M   'P 1'
#
loop_
_entity.id
_entity.type
_entity.pdbx_description
1 polymer ?
#
loop_
_entity_poly.entity_id
_entity_poly.type
_entity_poly.pdbx_seq_one_letter_code
_entity_poly.pdbx_strand_id
1 'polypeptide(L)' 'MDALGELLQTAMRTRHWNAQALADRTGIRTPRIRAFAQDGADGPVHPTGPELAELAAALALPLPQVLAAAHVPARMPA' A
#
# COMPACT_ATOMS: atom_id res chain seq x y z
N MET A 1 12.01 -4.17 -7.78
CA MET A 1 10.83 -4.60 -7.02
C MET A 1 9.61 -4.08 -7.78
N ASP A 2 8.41 -4.55 -7.48
CA ASP A 2 7.20 -3.93 -8.04
C ASP A 2 7.09 -2.45 -7.61
N ALA A 3 6.47 -1.62 -8.46
CA ALA A 3 6.37 -0.18 -8.25
C ALA A 3 5.65 0.19 -6.94
N LEU A 4 4.60 -0.57 -6.56
CA LEU A 4 3.92 -0.37 -5.29
C LEU A 4 4.82 -0.72 -4.11
N GLY A 5 5.54 -1.84 -4.19
CA GLY A 5 6.46 -2.29 -3.13
C GLY A 5 7.54 -1.25 -2.83
N GLU A 6 8.16 -0.69 -3.87
CA GLU A 6 9.18 0.36 -3.73
C GLU A 6 8.61 1.66 -3.15
N LEU A 7 7.42 2.07 -3.61
CA LEU A 7 6.72 3.24 -3.09
C LEU A 7 6.42 3.11 -1.60
N LEU A 8 5.87 1.97 -1.17
CA LEU A 8 5.52 1.71 0.22
C LEU A 8 6.76 1.66 1.11
N GLN A 9 7.79 0.91 0.72
CA GLN A 9 9.03 0.82 1.49
C GLN A 9 9.72 2.18 1.65
N THR A 10 9.73 2.99 0.59
CA THR A 10 10.30 4.34 0.63
C THR A 10 9.52 5.22 1.61
N ALA A 11 8.20 5.26 1.48
CA ALA A 11 7.34 6.06 2.35
C ALA A 11 7.39 5.64 3.83
N MET A 12 7.48 4.32 4.08
CA MET A 12 7.66 3.76 5.42
C MET A 12 9.01 4.16 6.01
N ARG A 13 10.09 4.06 5.23
CA ARG A 13 11.44 4.44 5.67
C ARG A 13 11.52 5.92 6.03
N THR A 14 10.99 6.80 5.18
CA THR A 14 10.97 8.26 5.41
C THR A 14 10.24 8.63 6.70
N ARG A 15 9.21 7.86 7.09
CA ARG A 15 8.39 8.12 8.29
C ARG A 15 8.79 7.27 9.50
N HIS A 16 9.83 6.44 9.38
CA HIS A 16 10.21 5.45 10.39
C HIS A 16 9.07 4.49 10.78
N TRP A 17 8.20 4.15 9.83
CA TRP A 17 7.07 3.25 10.07
C TRP A 17 7.43 1.81 9.75
N ASN A 18 6.92 0.90 10.57
CA ASN A 18 6.98 -0.53 10.33
C ASN A 18 5.58 -1.07 9.95
N ALA A 19 5.52 -2.34 9.54
CA ALA A 19 4.25 -2.95 9.12
C ALA A 19 3.21 -3.01 10.25
N GLN A 20 3.62 -3.10 11.51
CA GLN A 20 2.70 -3.11 12.65
C GLN A 20 2.07 -1.73 12.87
N ALA A 21 2.87 -0.66 12.82
CA ALA A 21 2.36 0.71 12.95
C ALA A 21 1.36 1.06 11.84
N LEU A 22 1.59 0.56 10.62
CA LEU A 22 0.61 0.68 9.53
C LEU A 22 -0.66 -0.13 9.82
N ALA A 23 -0.54 -1.34 10.35
CA ALA A 23 -1.69 -2.17 10.70
C ALA A 23 -2.57 -1.48 11.75
N ASP A 24 -1.94 -0.92 12.78
CA ASP A 24 -2.64 -0.22 13.87
C ASP A 24 -3.38 1.02 13.35
N ARG A 25 -2.85 1.68 12.31
CA ARG A 25 -3.46 2.89 11.74
C ARG A 25 -4.51 2.64 10.66
N THR A 26 -4.36 1.58 9.88
CA THR A 26 -5.22 1.28 8.71
C THR A 26 -6.23 0.18 8.96
N GLY A 27 -6.07 -0.60 10.03
CA GLY A 27 -6.83 -1.84 10.27
C GLY A 27 -6.44 -2.99 9.32
N ILE A 28 -5.49 -2.79 8.40
CA ILE A 28 -5.01 -3.83 7.50
C ILE A 28 -4.11 -4.79 8.29
N ARG A 29 -4.33 -6.09 8.11
CA ARG A 29 -3.52 -7.11 8.81
C ARG A 29 -2.04 -6.99 8.43
N THR A 30 -1.15 -7.00 9.43
CA THR A 30 0.32 -6.90 9.27
C THR A 30 0.89 -7.82 8.18
N PRO A 31 0.47 -9.10 8.03
CA PRO A 31 0.95 -9.95 6.94
C PRO A 31 0.66 -9.42 5.53
N ARG A 32 -0.49 -8.76 5.33
CA ARG A 32 -0.86 -8.17 4.03
C ARG A 32 0.02 -6.96 3.73
N ILE A 33 0.23 -6.08 4.71
CA ILE A 33 1.13 -4.93 4.56
C ILE A 33 2.55 -5.39 4.19
N ARG A 34 3.04 -6.47 4.81
CA ARG A 34 4.34 -7.05 4.45
C ARG A 34 4.35 -7.56 3.01
N ALA A 35 3.32 -8.28 2.59
CA ALA A 35 3.21 -8.76 1.21
C ALA A 35 3.18 -7.60 0.21
N PHE A 36 2.38 -6.56 0.44
CA PHE A 36 2.35 -5.38 -0.43
C PHE A 36 3.69 -4.65 -0.48
N ALA A 37 4.41 -4.56 0.64
CA ALA A 37 5.72 -3.93 0.66
C ALA A 37 6.78 -4.77 -0.05
N GLN A 38 6.72 -6.10 0.05
CA GLN A 38 7.74 -7.02 -0.50
C GLN A 38 7.49 -7.38 -1.95
N ASP A 39 6.26 -7.81 -2.25
CA ASP A 39 5.86 -8.38 -3.53
C ASP A 39 5.08 -7.37 -4.39
N GLY A 40 4.63 -6.25 -3.79
CA GLY A 40 3.87 -5.23 -4.50
C GLY A 40 2.45 -5.67 -4.89
N ALA A 41 1.92 -5.09 -5.96
CA ALA A 41 0.58 -5.42 -6.46
C ALA A 41 0.53 -6.71 -7.30
N ASP A 42 1.67 -7.12 -7.86
CA ASP A 42 1.81 -8.31 -8.71
C ASP A 42 2.09 -9.60 -7.91
N GLY A 43 2.21 -9.48 -6.58
CA GLY A 43 2.39 -10.62 -5.68
C GLY A 43 1.14 -11.49 -5.52
N PRO A 44 1.26 -12.65 -4.84
CA PRO A 44 0.13 -13.57 -4.60
C PRO A 44 -0.96 -12.96 -3.70
N VAL A 45 -0.66 -11.85 -3.02
CA VAL A 45 -1.59 -11.13 -2.15
C VAL A 45 -1.88 -9.78 -2.79
N HIS A 46 -2.97 -9.68 -3.53
CA HIS A 46 -3.34 -8.45 -4.21
C HIS A 46 -3.99 -7.43 -3.25
N PRO A 47 -3.58 -6.16 -3.29
CA PRO A 47 -4.22 -5.08 -2.54
C PRO A 47 -5.54 -4.67 -3.20
N THR A 48 -6.54 -4.37 -2.39
CA THR A 48 -7.83 -3.85 -2.86
C THR A 48 -7.81 -2.32 -2.93
N GLY A 49 -8.72 -1.73 -3.71
CA GLY A 49 -8.88 -0.27 -3.79
C GLY A 49 -9.01 0.43 -2.41
N PRO A 50 -9.87 -0.06 -1.49
CA PRO A 50 -9.97 0.49 -0.14
C PRO A 50 -8.66 0.37 0.65
N GLU A 51 -7.95 -0.76 0.58
CA GLU A 51 -6.66 -0.92 1.27
C GLU A 51 -5.61 0.05 0.73
N LEU A 52 -5.58 0.29 -0.59
CA LEU A 52 -4.69 1.27 -1.20
C LEU A 52 -5.04 2.70 -0.75
N ALA A 53 -6.32 3.01 -0.57
CA ALA A 53 -6.77 4.29 -0.03
C ALA A 53 -6.33 4.49 1.42
N GLU A 54 -6.48 3.47 2.27
CA GLU A 54 -6.03 3.52 3.66
C GLU A 54 -4.50 3.65 3.77
N LEU A 55 -3.74 2.91 2.94
CA LEU A 55 -2.29 3.03 2.89
C LEU A 55 -1.85 4.42 2.41
N ALA A 56 -2.50 4.96 1.38
CA ALA A 56 -2.22 6.31 0.88
C ALA A 56 -2.48 7.36 1.97
N ALA A 57 -3.61 7.27 2.66
CA ALA A 57 -3.95 8.19 3.75
C ALA A 57 -2.97 8.07 4.92
N ALA A 58 -2.66 6.84 5.36
CA ALA A 58 -1.77 6.59 6.47
C ALA A 58 -0.34 7.08 6.16
N LEU A 59 0.17 6.78 4.97
CA LEU A 59 1.49 7.22 4.52
C LEU A 59 1.46 8.61 3.89
N ALA A 60 0.38 9.39 4.01
CA ALA A 60 0.25 10.70 3.37
C ALA A 60 0.85 10.76 1.94
N LEU A 61 0.49 9.76 1.13
CA LEU A 61 0.83 9.64 -0.29
C LEU A 61 -0.39 10.05 -1.13
N PRO A 62 -0.19 10.64 -2.32
CA PRO A 62 -1.28 10.89 -3.25
C PRO A 62 -1.93 9.57 -3.68
N LEU A 63 -3.24 9.41 -3.43
CA LEU A 63 -3.98 8.21 -3.82
C LEU A 63 -3.82 7.84 -5.32
N PRO A 64 -3.86 8.79 -6.29
CA PRO A 64 -3.64 8.46 -7.69
C PRO A 64 -2.27 7.82 -7.96
N GLN A 65 -1.22 8.22 -7.23
CA GLN A 65 0.11 7.64 -7.35
C GLN A 65 0.12 6.19 -6.84
N VAL A 66 -0.54 5.93 -5.72
CA VAL A 66 -0.64 4.59 -5.13
C VAL A 66 -1.45 3.66 -6.03
N LEU A 67 -2.57 4.11 -6.59
CA LEU A 67 -3.38 3.33 -7.53
C LEU A 67 -2.62 3.02 -8.82
N ALA A 68 -1.90 4.01 -9.38
CA ALA A 68 -1.08 3.82 -10.57
C ALA A 68 0.06 2.81 -10.33
N ALA A 69 0.73 2.90 -9.17
CA ALA A 69 1.77 1.96 -8.78
C ALA A 69 1.23 0.55 -8.55
N ALA A 70 -0.05 0.40 -8.19
CA ALA A 70 -0.70 -0.88 -8.00
C ALA A 70 -1.36 -1.44 -9.26
N HIS A 71 -1.23 -0.76 -10.41
CA HIS A 71 -1.95 -1.06 -11.65
C HIS A 71 -3.48 -1.14 -11.49
N VAL A 72 -4.02 -0.54 -10.43
CA VAL A 72 -5.46 -0.48 -10.19
C VAL A 72 -6.01 0.71 -10.99
N PRO A 73 -6.90 0.48 -11.97
CA PRO A 73 -7.50 1.59 -12.69
C PRO A 73 -8.21 2.50 -11.68
N ALA A 74 -8.03 3.82 -11.81
CA ALA A 74 -8.58 4.84 -10.90
C ALA A 74 -10.13 4.86 -10.84
N ARG A 75 -10.79 3.88 -11.46
CA ARG A 75 -12.23 3.69 -11.53
C ARG A 75 -12.58 2.33 -10.92
N MET A 76 -12.78 2.31 -9.60
CA MET A 76 -13.63 1.31 -8.94
C MET A 76 -14.75 2.02 -8.16
N PRO A 77 -15.87 2.32 -8.83
CA PRO A 77 -17.17 2.34 -8.19
C PRO A 77 -17.98 1.10 -8.64
N ALA A 78 -18.41 0.30 -7.67
CA ALA A 78 -19.68 -0.41 -7.69
C ALA A 78 -20.17 -0.50 -6.25
#